data_AF-A0A927YNA0-F1
#
_entry.id   AF-A0A927YNA0-F1
#
_cell.length_a   1.000
_cell.length_b   1.000
_cell.length_c   1.000
_cell.angle_alpha   90.00
_cell.angle_beta   90.00
_cell.angle_gamma   90.00
#
_symmetry.space_group_name_H-M   'P 1'
#
loop_
_entity.id
_entity.type
_entity.pdbx_description
1 polymer ?
#
loop_
_entity_poly.entity_id
_entity_poly.type
_entity_poly.pdbx_seq_one_letter_code
_entity_poly.pdbx_strand_id
1 'polypeptide(L)'
;MHKYLPAIGFSKLNNDTLNDLLQEIKLRPDYQESAIDFEGNQFVEIRYMVTDNVGLVLRGIYNDDDEFILDYYYPTFFGETVSLVNDVEIIKQSDKDNYQVMVDEIRLGVNLIFQLQNMGEYLRHNIMDGKSADRSVSLSALSLDGKIILPLYDNEKSRIKEKMNNQKRIDLVVQAREGNEEALENLTMDEIDLYQRISRRVAREDILSVVTSYFMPYGIENDKYEILGDILDVRNVVNHLTMEELYLLVIESNDVVFEVCINKNNLLGEPLVGRRFKGTIWLQGTVNFD
;
A
#
# COMPACT_ATOMS: atom_id res chain seq x y z
N MET A 1 3.44 -12.19 4.64
CA MET A 1 2.08 -12.49 4.19
C MET A 1 1.17 -12.94 5.34
N HIS A 2 1.25 -14.15 5.89
CA HIS A 2 0.36 -14.61 6.99
C HIS A 2 0.36 -13.76 8.27
N LYS A 3 1.45 -13.01 8.51
CA LYS A 3 1.57 -12.12 9.68
C LYS A 3 0.48 -11.03 9.72
N TYR A 4 -0.13 -10.68 8.59
CA TYR A 4 -1.13 -9.60 8.49
C TYR A 4 -2.58 -10.09 8.62
N LEU A 5 -2.83 -11.38 8.89
CA LEU A 5 -4.18 -11.88 9.17
C LEU A 5 -4.90 -11.12 10.29
N PRO A 6 -4.24 -10.72 11.39
CA PRO A 6 -4.89 -9.90 12.42
C PRO A 6 -5.45 -8.58 11.90
N ALA A 7 -4.82 -7.97 10.88
CA ALA A 7 -5.25 -6.71 10.30
C ALA A 7 -6.64 -6.80 9.64
N ILE A 8 -7.01 -7.99 9.16
CA ILE A 8 -8.32 -8.25 8.54
C ILE A 8 -9.31 -8.92 9.50
N GLY A 9 -9.03 -8.90 10.82
CA GLY A 9 -9.94 -9.40 11.85
C GLY A 9 -9.77 -10.88 12.18
N PHE A 10 -8.64 -11.48 11.81
CA PHE A 10 -8.32 -12.88 12.15
C PHE A 10 -7.30 -12.96 13.30
N SER A 11 -7.44 -12.10 14.31
CA SER A 11 -6.44 -12.00 15.39
C SER A 11 -6.44 -13.20 16.35
N LYS A 12 -7.58 -13.88 16.48
CA LYS A 12 -7.81 -15.01 17.40
C LYS A 12 -7.89 -16.38 16.73
N LEU A 13 -7.60 -16.47 15.43
CA LEU A 13 -7.70 -17.74 14.70
C LEU A 13 -6.56 -18.68 15.09
N ASN A 14 -6.93 -19.90 15.46
CA ASN A 14 -6.00 -21.00 15.65
C ASN A 14 -5.71 -21.68 14.30
N ASN A 15 -4.62 -22.43 14.21
CA ASN A 15 -4.23 -23.14 12.99
C ASN A 15 -5.31 -24.12 12.50
N ASP A 16 -5.99 -24.82 13.41
CA ASP A 16 -7.04 -25.79 13.05
C ASP A 16 -8.25 -25.08 12.42
N THR A 17 -8.74 -24.04 13.08
CA THR A 17 -9.84 -23.20 12.58
C THR A 17 -9.49 -22.48 11.27
N LEU A 18 -8.21 -22.17 11.05
CA LEU A 18 -7.75 -21.59 9.80
C LEU A 18 -7.79 -22.61 8.67
N ASN A 19 -7.39 -23.86 8.92
CA ASN A 19 -7.48 -24.92 7.94
C ASN A 19 -8.93 -25.21 7.56
N ASP A 20 -9.85 -25.22 8.53
CA ASP A 20 -11.28 -25.37 8.27
C ASP A 20 -11.82 -24.23 7.38
N LEU A 21 -11.44 -22.98 7.69
CA LEU A 21 -11.79 -21.82 6.88
C LEU A 21 -11.24 -21.92 5.46
N LEU A 22 -9.98 -22.34 5.29
CA LEU A 22 -9.37 -22.52 3.96
C LEU A 22 -10.13 -23.59 3.15
N GLN A 23 -10.61 -24.66 3.79
CA GLN A 23 -11.43 -25.67 3.11
C GLN A 23 -12.81 -25.11 2.73
N GLU A 24 -13.44 -24.32 3.61
CA GLU A 24 -14.72 -23.68 3.30
C GLU A 24 -14.59 -22.72 2.11
N ILE A 25 -13.52 -21.93 2.06
CA ILE A 25 -13.23 -21.01 0.95
C ILE A 25 -13.07 -21.76 -0.37
N LYS A 26 -12.40 -22.91 -0.37
CA LYS A 26 -12.27 -23.76 -1.58
C LYS A 26 -13.63 -24.26 -2.08
N LEU A 27 -14.57 -24.52 -1.18
CA LEU A 27 -15.90 -25.03 -1.54
C LEU A 27 -16.86 -23.91 -1.99
N ARG A 28 -16.68 -22.69 -1.46
CA ARG A 28 -17.55 -21.53 -1.73
C ARG A 28 -16.73 -20.25 -1.95
N PRO A 29 -16.02 -20.14 -3.09
CA PRO A 29 -15.30 -18.93 -3.43
C PRO A 29 -16.25 -17.81 -3.83
N ASP A 30 -15.95 -16.57 -3.43
CA ASP A 30 -16.68 -15.39 -3.95
C ASP A 30 -16.23 -15.04 -5.36
N TYR A 31 -14.97 -15.33 -5.66
CA TYR A 31 -14.34 -15.11 -6.95
C TYR A 31 -13.30 -16.19 -7.21
N GLN A 32 -13.25 -16.68 -8.45
CA GLN A 32 -12.24 -17.62 -8.91
C GLN A 32 -11.76 -17.21 -10.28
N GLU A 33 -10.45 -17.25 -10.47
CA GLU A 33 -9.78 -16.89 -11.70
C GLU A 33 -8.67 -17.88 -12.00
N SER A 34 -8.53 -18.26 -13.27
CA SER A 34 -7.42 -19.09 -13.74
C SER A 34 -6.64 -18.35 -14.82
N ALA A 35 -5.32 -18.39 -14.73
CA ALA A 35 -4.39 -17.88 -15.73
C ALA A 35 -3.31 -18.93 -16.00
N ILE A 36 -2.53 -18.74 -17.07
CA ILE A 36 -1.36 -19.56 -17.36
C ILE A 36 -0.17 -18.60 -17.31
N ASP A 37 0.85 -18.94 -16.52
CA ASP A 37 2.09 -18.16 -16.47
C ASP A 37 2.90 -18.33 -17.77
N PHE A 38 3.88 -17.46 -18.02
CA PHE A 38 4.77 -17.51 -19.19
C PHE A 38 5.55 -18.83 -19.31
N GLU A 39 5.69 -19.58 -18.22
CA GLU A 39 6.31 -20.90 -18.17
C GLU A 39 5.33 -22.06 -18.52
N GLY A 40 4.05 -21.76 -18.75
CA GLY A 40 3.01 -22.75 -19.06
C GLY A 40 2.34 -23.37 -17.83
N ASN A 41 2.68 -22.91 -16.62
CA ASN A 41 2.07 -23.38 -15.38
C ASN A 41 0.67 -22.80 -15.22
N GLN A 42 -0.31 -23.66 -14.88
CA GLN A 42 -1.66 -23.23 -14.55
C GLN A 42 -1.67 -22.55 -13.19
N PHE A 43 -2.19 -21.34 -13.13
CA PHE A 43 -2.32 -20.52 -11.92
C PHE A 43 -3.80 -20.35 -11.61
N VAL A 44 -4.20 -20.58 -10.36
CA VAL A 44 -5.58 -20.41 -9.90
C VAL A 44 -5.58 -19.52 -8.67
N GLU A 45 -6.38 -18.46 -8.74
CA GLU A 45 -6.63 -17.54 -7.64
C GLU A 45 -8.08 -17.66 -7.18
N ILE A 46 -8.25 -17.92 -5.90
CA ILE A 46 -9.55 -17.93 -5.23
C ILE A 46 -9.57 -16.77 -4.23
N ARG A 47 -10.61 -15.94 -4.29
CA ARG A 47 -10.80 -14.84 -3.34
C ARG A 47 -12.04 -15.09 -2.50
N TYR A 48 -11.94 -14.72 -1.23
CA TYR A 48 -13.03 -14.77 -0.28
C TYR A 48 -13.05 -13.49 0.55
N MET A 49 -14.18 -12.80 0.58
CA MET A 49 -14.33 -11.49 1.16
C MET A 49 -15.00 -11.58 2.54
N VAL A 50 -14.31 -11.07 3.56
CA VAL A 50 -14.82 -11.04 4.94
C VAL A 50 -15.58 -9.77 5.27
N THR A 51 -15.47 -8.77 4.41
CA THR A 51 -16.24 -7.52 4.38
C THR A 51 -15.98 -6.85 3.02
N ASP A 52 -16.63 -5.73 2.76
CA ASP A 52 -16.39 -4.91 1.57
C ASP A 52 -14.89 -4.67 1.35
N ASN A 53 -14.38 -5.16 0.22
CA ASN A 53 -13.00 -5.04 -0.26
C ASN A 53 -11.89 -5.63 0.61
N VAL A 54 -12.17 -6.22 1.78
CA VAL A 54 -11.18 -6.92 2.61
C VAL A 54 -11.45 -8.41 2.63
N GLY A 55 -10.40 -9.21 2.43
CA GLY A 55 -10.57 -10.66 2.30
C GLY A 55 -9.29 -11.46 2.41
N LEU A 56 -9.42 -12.72 2.01
CA LEU A 56 -8.35 -13.69 1.89
C LEU A 56 -8.23 -14.12 0.43
N VAL A 57 -7.00 -14.16 -0.06
CA VAL A 57 -6.69 -14.74 -1.38
C VAL A 57 -5.95 -16.05 -1.15
N LEU A 58 -6.44 -17.12 -1.79
CA LEU A 58 -5.81 -18.43 -1.88
C LEU A 58 -5.25 -18.59 -3.28
N ARG A 59 -4.02 -19.08 -3.37
CA ARG A 59 -3.33 -19.35 -4.63
C ARG A 59 -2.84 -20.78 -4.68
N GLY A 60 -2.97 -21.37 -5.86
CA GLY A 60 -2.66 -22.77 -6.06
C GLY A 60 -2.87 -23.23 -7.49
N ILE A 61 -2.86 -24.55 -7.65
CA ILE A 61 -2.98 -25.24 -8.93
C ILE A 61 -4.07 -26.31 -8.85
N TYR A 62 -4.69 -26.63 -9.99
CA TYR A 62 -5.49 -27.85 -10.10
C TYR A 62 -4.57 -29.02 -10.48
N ASN A 63 -4.72 -30.15 -9.80
CA ASN A 63 -4.07 -31.39 -10.21
C ASN A 63 -4.86 -32.06 -11.35
N ASP A 64 -4.33 -33.19 -11.84
CA ASP A 64 -4.96 -33.98 -12.91
C ASP A 64 -6.34 -34.56 -12.51
N ASP A 65 -6.66 -34.57 -11.22
CA ASP A 65 -7.94 -35.03 -10.65
C ASP A 65 -8.94 -33.88 -10.40
N ASP A 66 -8.68 -32.67 -10.93
CA ASP A 66 -9.47 -31.44 -10.74
C ASP A 66 -9.61 -30.99 -9.26
N GLU A 67 -8.69 -31.41 -8.38
CA GLU A 67 -8.59 -30.95 -7.00
C GLU A 67 -7.66 -29.74 -6.86
N PHE A 68 -8.13 -28.70 -6.15
CA PHE A 68 -7.35 -27.50 -5.90
C PHE A 68 -6.30 -27.72 -4.79
N ILE A 69 -5.03 -27.78 -5.21
CA ILE A 69 -3.86 -27.82 -4.34
C ILE A 69 -3.47 -26.38 -3.98
N LEU A 70 -3.48 -26.06 -2.69
CA LEU A 70 -3.14 -24.74 -2.17
C LEU A 70 -1.62 -24.61 -2.04
N ASP A 71 -1.03 -23.59 -2.65
CA ASP A 71 0.38 -23.25 -2.48
C ASP A 71 0.58 -22.26 -1.34
N TYR A 72 -0.15 -21.14 -1.37
CA TYR A 72 -0.11 -20.13 -0.33
C TYR A 72 -1.39 -19.30 -0.29
N TYR A 73 -1.56 -18.58 0.82
CA TYR A 73 -2.67 -17.66 1.01
C TYR A 73 -2.19 -16.38 1.69
N TYR A 74 -2.90 -15.28 1.48
CA TYR A 74 -2.57 -14.00 2.11
C TYR A 74 -3.81 -13.12 2.30
N PRO A 75 -3.80 -12.26 3.35
CA PRO A 75 -4.85 -11.28 3.54
C PRO A 75 -4.72 -10.17 2.49
N THR A 76 -5.84 -9.68 2.01
CA THR A 76 -5.92 -8.64 0.98
C THR A 76 -6.89 -7.54 1.39
N PHE A 77 -6.59 -6.32 0.94
CA PHE A 77 -7.52 -5.21 0.94
C PHE A 77 -7.46 -4.56 -0.44
N PHE A 78 -8.57 -4.42 -1.13
CA PHE A 78 -8.65 -3.79 -2.45
C PHE A 78 -9.03 -2.32 -2.28
N GLY A 79 -8.13 -1.42 -2.64
CA GLY A 79 -8.41 0.02 -2.62
C GLY A 79 -9.29 0.41 -3.81
N GLU A 80 -10.22 1.34 -3.60
CA GLU A 80 -11.06 1.89 -4.67
C GLU A 80 -10.46 3.17 -5.27
N THR A 81 -9.58 3.82 -4.51
CA THR A 81 -8.97 5.09 -4.87
C THR A 81 -7.75 4.88 -5.77
N VAL A 82 -7.74 5.56 -6.93
CA VAL A 82 -6.54 5.67 -7.78
C VAL A 82 -5.51 6.54 -7.06
N SER A 83 -4.38 5.95 -6.72
CA SER A 83 -3.30 6.58 -5.96
C SER A 83 -2.30 7.33 -6.84
N LEU A 84 -1.96 6.75 -7.99
CA LEU A 84 -0.97 7.30 -8.92
C LEU A 84 -1.20 6.81 -10.35
N VAL A 85 -0.60 7.53 -11.31
CA VAL A 85 -0.63 7.23 -12.73
C VAL A 85 0.79 7.39 -13.25
N ASN A 86 1.56 6.31 -13.23
CA ASN A 86 2.98 6.31 -13.57
C ASN A 86 3.31 5.07 -14.42
N ASP A 87 4.50 5.07 -15.01
CA ASP A 87 5.10 3.87 -15.55
C ASP A 87 5.34 2.82 -14.45
N VAL A 88 5.01 1.57 -14.75
CA VAL A 88 5.06 0.47 -13.79
C VAL A 88 5.93 -0.66 -14.34
N GLU A 89 6.87 -1.12 -13.51
CA GLU A 89 7.69 -2.29 -13.81
C GLU A 89 7.21 -3.46 -12.96
N ILE A 90 6.89 -4.58 -13.59
CA ILE A 90 6.41 -5.77 -12.90
C ILE A 90 7.54 -6.81 -12.86
N ILE A 91 7.91 -7.23 -11.66
CA ILE A 91 9.04 -8.10 -11.39
C ILE A 91 8.54 -9.41 -10.76
N LYS A 92 8.87 -10.55 -11.38
CA LYS A 92 8.64 -11.88 -10.78
C LYS A 92 9.69 -12.14 -9.70
N GLN A 93 9.25 -12.47 -8.49
CA GLN A 93 10.15 -12.80 -7.39
C GLN A 93 10.71 -14.22 -7.60
N SER A 94 12.04 -14.40 -7.55
CA SER A 94 12.67 -15.68 -7.93
C SER A 94 12.32 -16.87 -7.02
N ASP A 95 11.94 -16.60 -5.76
CA ASP A 95 11.71 -17.63 -4.75
C ASP A 95 10.23 -17.96 -4.50
N LYS A 96 9.30 -17.19 -5.10
CA LYS A 96 7.85 -17.33 -4.92
C LYS A 96 7.16 -16.94 -6.22
N ASP A 97 6.13 -17.65 -6.65
CA ASP A 97 5.24 -17.23 -7.76
C ASP A 97 4.39 -16.01 -7.34
N ASN A 98 5.07 -14.91 -7.03
CA ASN A 98 4.56 -13.63 -6.60
C ASN A 98 5.19 -12.56 -7.48
N TYR A 99 4.38 -11.57 -7.85
CA TYR A 99 4.79 -10.45 -8.67
C TYR A 99 4.77 -9.21 -7.80
N GLN A 100 5.83 -8.42 -7.91
CA GLN A 100 5.92 -7.10 -7.29
C GLN A 100 5.88 -6.05 -8.39
N VAL A 101 5.27 -4.92 -8.06
CA VAL A 101 5.26 -3.75 -8.93
C VAL A 101 6.24 -2.75 -8.36
N MET A 102 7.15 -2.26 -9.19
CA MET A 102 8.04 -1.16 -8.88
C MET A 102 7.59 0.08 -9.65
N VAL A 103 7.51 1.20 -8.93
CA VAL A 103 7.12 2.51 -9.45
C VAL A 103 8.10 3.56 -8.95
N ASP A 104 8.70 4.33 -9.86
CA ASP A 104 9.47 5.53 -9.50
C ASP A 104 8.49 6.69 -9.29
N GLU A 105 8.15 6.95 -8.03
CA GLU A 105 7.27 8.05 -7.64
C GLU A 105 8.09 9.19 -7.04
N ILE A 106 8.28 10.25 -7.85
CA ILE A 106 9.11 11.40 -7.50
C ILE A 106 8.61 12.10 -6.23
N ARG A 107 7.29 12.11 -5.98
CA ARG A 107 6.69 12.71 -4.78
C ARG A 107 7.15 12.07 -3.48
N LEU A 108 7.44 10.77 -3.50
CA LEU A 108 7.85 10.03 -2.32
C LEU A 108 9.37 10.04 -2.12
N GLY A 109 10.14 10.36 -3.16
CA GLY A 109 11.60 10.35 -3.11
C GLY A 109 12.21 8.96 -2.90
N VAL A 110 11.40 7.91 -3.04
CA VAL A 110 11.79 6.50 -2.93
C VAL A 110 11.09 5.70 -4.03
N ASN A 111 11.72 4.63 -4.49
CA ASN A 111 11.05 3.67 -5.38
C ASN A 111 9.98 2.92 -4.56
N LEU A 112 8.73 3.07 -4.99
CA LEU A 112 7.61 2.31 -4.45
C LEU A 112 7.69 0.88 -4.96
N ILE A 113 7.65 -0.08 -4.05
CA ILE A 113 7.57 -1.50 -4.35
C ILE A 113 6.37 -2.04 -3.57
N PHE A 114 5.45 -2.71 -4.25
CA PHE A 114 4.28 -3.30 -3.61
C PHE A 114 3.91 -4.63 -4.24
N GLN A 115 3.14 -5.45 -3.51
CA GLN A 115 2.66 -6.71 -4.04
C GLN A 115 1.52 -6.49 -5.04
N LEU A 116 1.62 -7.09 -6.23
CA LEU A 116 0.57 -7.07 -7.24
C LEU A 116 -0.60 -7.98 -6.82
N GLN A 117 -1.80 -7.41 -6.72
CA GLN A 117 -3.00 -8.16 -6.35
C GLN A 117 -3.70 -8.80 -7.56
N ASN A 118 -3.82 -8.10 -8.69
CA ASN A 118 -4.51 -8.57 -9.90
C ASN A 118 -3.57 -9.27 -10.90
N MET A 119 -2.85 -10.29 -10.43
CA MET A 119 -1.89 -11.05 -11.23
C MET A 119 -2.54 -11.80 -12.41
N GLY A 120 -3.75 -12.33 -12.23
CA GLY A 120 -4.46 -13.04 -13.31
C GLY A 120 -4.76 -12.15 -14.52
N GLU A 121 -5.09 -10.87 -14.29
CA GLU A 121 -5.24 -9.87 -15.33
C GLU A 121 -3.91 -9.59 -16.05
N TYR A 122 -2.83 -9.42 -15.28
CA TYR A 122 -1.49 -9.22 -15.84
C TYR A 122 -1.08 -10.37 -16.78
N LEU A 123 -1.24 -11.62 -16.33
CA LEU A 123 -0.89 -12.81 -17.11
C LEU A 123 -1.74 -12.95 -18.37
N ARG A 124 -3.06 -12.68 -18.29
CA ARG A 124 -3.94 -12.73 -19.47
C ARG A 124 -3.61 -11.68 -20.52
N HIS A 125 -3.24 -10.48 -20.08
CA HIS A 125 -2.90 -9.40 -21.00
C HIS A 125 -1.61 -9.68 -21.77
N ASN A 126 -0.84 -10.74 -21.40
CA ASN A 126 0.27 -11.28 -22.18
C ASN A 126 1.10 -10.14 -22.79
N ILE A 127 1.46 -9.14 -21.97
CA ILE A 127 2.15 -7.93 -22.44
C ILE A 127 3.60 -8.31 -22.74
N MET A 128 3.77 -9.05 -23.82
CA MET A 128 4.96 -9.10 -24.67
C MET A 128 5.04 -7.77 -25.41
N ASP A 129 5.42 -6.70 -24.70
CA ASP A 129 6.13 -5.56 -25.27
C ASP A 129 6.22 -4.45 -24.22
N GLY A 130 7.41 -4.29 -23.61
CA GLY A 130 8.33 -3.18 -23.88
C GLY A 130 7.81 -1.74 -24.06
N LYS A 131 6.55 -1.43 -23.76
CA LYS A 131 6.04 -0.07 -23.73
C LYS A 131 5.69 0.30 -22.31
N SER A 132 6.64 1.01 -21.69
CA SER A 132 6.38 1.93 -20.61
C SER A 132 5.20 2.81 -20.99
N ALA A 133 4.06 2.54 -20.36
CA ALA A 133 2.84 3.29 -20.53
C ALA A 133 2.35 3.60 -19.13
N ASP A 134 1.94 4.84 -18.92
CA ASP A 134 1.43 5.27 -17.63
C ASP A 134 0.16 4.46 -17.32
N ARG A 135 0.21 3.69 -16.23
CA ARG A 135 -0.91 2.87 -15.76
C ARG A 135 -1.46 3.47 -14.49
N SER A 136 -2.78 3.42 -14.36
CA SER A 136 -3.43 3.80 -13.09
C SER A 136 -3.22 2.71 -12.06
N VAL A 137 -2.73 3.11 -10.88
CA VAL A 137 -2.43 2.21 -9.77
C VAL A 137 -3.29 2.61 -8.57
N SER A 138 -3.97 1.62 -7.98
CA SER A 138 -4.70 1.79 -6.73
C SER A 138 -3.93 1.10 -5.63
N LEU A 139 -3.39 1.88 -4.68
CA LEU A 139 -2.60 1.37 -3.57
C LEU A 139 -3.50 1.09 -2.37
N SER A 140 -3.25 -0.05 -1.75
CA SER A 140 -3.90 -0.47 -0.52
C SER A 140 -2.87 -1.03 0.45
N ALA A 141 -3.13 -0.91 1.75
CA ALA A 141 -2.19 -1.37 2.75
C ALA A 141 -2.87 -2.06 3.92
N LEU A 142 -2.15 -3.01 4.51
CA LEU A 142 -2.53 -3.66 5.76
C LEU A 142 -1.59 -3.22 6.87
N SER A 143 -2.14 -2.86 8.03
CA SER A 143 -1.34 -2.46 9.19
C SER A 143 -1.60 -3.34 10.41
N LEU A 144 -0.53 -3.64 11.16
CA LEU A 144 -0.59 -4.42 12.40
C LEU A 144 -0.53 -3.58 13.66
N ASP A 145 0.00 -2.37 13.57
CA ASP A 145 0.10 -1.42 14.67
C ASP A 145 0.05 -0.01 14.09
N GLY A 146 -0.83 0.81 14.69
CA GLY A 146 -1.05 2.18 14.28
C GLY A 146 -1.34 3.07 15.47
N LYS A 147 -0.98 4.33 15.35
CA LYS A 147 -1.23 5.37 16.36
C LYS A 147 -1.84 6.58 15.69
N ILE A 148 -2.89 7.10 16.30
CA ILE A 148 -3.51 8.34 15.87
C ILE A 148 -2.84 9.51 16.59
N ILE A 149 -2.36 10.46 15.80
CA ILE A 149 -1.68 11.67 16.23
C ILE A 149 -2.62 12.86 15.96
N LEU A 150 -2.54 13.86 16.83
CA LEU A 150 -3.30 15.09 16.66
C LEU A 150 -2.91 15.84 15.37
N PRO A 151 -3.86 16.56 14.76
CA PRO A 151 -3.57 17.47 13.66
C PRO A 151 -2.49 18.47 14.06
N LEU A 152 -1.71 18.90 13.06
CA LEU A 152 -0.92 20.11 13.22
C LEU A 152 -1.85 21.32 13.16
N TYR A 153 -1.57 22.32 13.99
CA TYR A 153 -2.29 23.58 13.92
C TYR A 153 -1.81 24.35 12.70
N ASP A 154 -2.51 24.22 11.58
CA ASP A 154 -2.17 24.91 10.34
C ASP A 154 -3.33 25.75 9.80
N ASN A 155 -2.98 26.96 9.38
CA ASN A 155 -3.92 27.82 8.66
C ASN A 155 -4.06 27.30 7.21
N GLU A 156 -5.24 27.39 6.61
CA GLU A 156 -5.46 26.97 5.21
C GLU A 156 -4.48 27.60 4.23
N LYS A 157 -4.10 28.86 4.47
CA LYS A 157 -3.09 29.58 3.66
C LYS A 157 -1.71 28.93 3.72
N SER A 158 -1.33 28.37 4.87
CA SER A 158 -0.06 27.66 5.04
C SER A 158 -0.06 26.36 4.24
N ARG A 159 -1.15 25.57 4.31
CA ARG A 159 -1.30 24.32 3.54
C ARG A 159 -1.23 24.55 2.03
N ILE A 160 -1.89 25.58 1.52
CA ILE A 160 -1.83 25.93 0.09
C ILE A 160 -0.40 26.29 -0.32
N LYS A 161 0.31 27.06 0.52
CA LYS A 161 1.70 27.43 0.26
C LYS A 161 2.64 26.22 0.26
N GLU A 162 2.43 25.25 1.16
CA GLU A 162 3.20 24.01 1.19
C GLU A 162 2.97 23.17 -0.07
N LYS A 163 1.71 22.98 -0.50
CA LYS A 163 1.41 22.28 -1.75
C LYS A 163 2.06 22.94 -2.96
N MET A 164 2.02 24.27 -3.05
CA MET A 164 2.72 25.00 -4.12
C MET A 164 4.24 24.84 -4.06
N ASN A 165 4.83 24.79 -2.87
CA ASN A 165 6.27 24.58 -2.71
C ASN A 165 6.67 23.15 -3.07
N ASN A 166 5.87 22.14 -2.71
CA ASN A 166 6.08 20.75 -3.11
C ASN A 166 6.08 20.62 -4.63
N GLN A 167 5.10 21.23 -5.32
CA GLN A 167 5.04 21.19 -6.78
C GLN A 167 6.30 21.80 -7.42
N LYS A 168 6.73 22.98 -6.95
CA LYS A 168 7.97 23.61 -7.44
C LYS A 168 9.19 22.72 -7.22
N ARG A 169 9.25 22.05 -6.06
CA ARG A 169 10.34 21.11 -5.76
C ARG A 169 10.33 19.93 -6.74
N ILE A 170 9.17 19.38 -7.06
CA ILE A 170 9.03 18.30 -8.05
C ILE A 170 9.52 18.78 -9.42
N ASP A 171 9.09 19.96 -9.87
CA ASP A 171 9.51 20.52 -11.16
C ASP A 171 11.04 20.69 -11.24
N LEU A 172 11.68 21.17 -10.16
CA LEU A 172 13.14 21.27 -10.06
C LEU A 172 13.83 19.90 -10.09
N VAL A 173 13.26 18.89 -9.44
CA VAL A 173 13.81 17.52 -9.45
C VAL A 173 13.75 16.92 -10.85
N VAL A 174 12.67 17.14 -11.60
CA VAL A 174 12.57 16.69 -12.99
C VAL A 174 13.65 17.36 -13.85
N GLN A 175 13.81 18.68 -13.75
CA GLN A 175 14.85 19.41 -14.47
C GLN A 175 16.27 18.96 -14.10
N ALA A 176 16.51 18.66 -12.81
CA ALA A 176 17.79 18.14 -12.36
C ALA A 176 18.08 16.74 -12.92
N ARG A 177 17.06 15.87 -13.03
CA ARG A 177 17.18 14.55 -13.69
C ARG A 177 17.53 14.68 -15.18
N GLU A 178 17.09 15.75 -15.84
CA GLU A 178 17.44 16.08 -17.23
C GLU A 178 18.85 16.70 -17.38
N GLY A 179 19.57 16.93 -16.27
CA GLY A 179 20.94 17.44 -16.26
C GLY A 179 21.06 18.96 -16.12
N ASN A 180 20.01 19.65 -15.66
CA ASN A 180 20.08 21.09 -15.41
C ASN A 180 20.86 21.39 -14.10
N GLU A 181 22.08 21.92 -14.23
CA GLU A 181 22.95 22.29 -13.11
C GLU A 181 22.33 23.40 -12.22
N GLU A 182 21.62 24.37 -12.81
CA GLU A 182 20.99 25.46 -12.04
C GLU A 182 19.86 24.93 -11.13
N ALA A 183 19.10 23.95 -11.61
CA ALA A 183 18.06 23.29 -10.81
C ALA A 183 18.68 22.50 -9.64
N LEU A 184 19.82 21.85 -9.88
CA LEU A 184 20.55 21.12 -8.84
C LEU A 184 21.09 22.07 -7.76
N GLU A 185 21.70 23.19 -8.15
CA GLU A 185 22.18 24.20 -7.21
C GLU A 185 21.04 24.76 -6.34
N ASN A 186 19.90 25.10 -6.96
CA ASN A 186 18.72 25.58 -6.23
C ASN A 186 18.21 24.54 -5.21
N LEU A 187 18.12 23.26 -5.60
CA LEU A 187 17.75 22.18 -4.69
C LEU A 187 18.72 22.06 -3.51
N THR A 188 20.04 22.15 -3.75
CA THR A 188 21.03 22.06 -2.67
C THR A 188 20.95 23.22 -1.68
N MET A 189 20.69 24.44 -2.15
CA MET A 189 20.52 25.60 -1.29
C MET A 189 19.24 25.48 -0.45
N ASP A 190 18.13 25.05 -1.05
CA ASP A 190 16.87 24.80 -0.36
C ASP A 190 16.99 23.71 0.72
N GLU A 191 17.78 22.66 0.46
CA GLU A 191 18.05 21.59 1.43
C GLU A 191 18.86 22.08 2.63
N ILE A 192 19.88 22.90 2.42
CA ILE A 192 20.66 23.51 3.50
C ILE A 192 19.75 24.37 4.38
N ASP A 193 18.91 25.21 3.77
CA ASP A 193 17.97 26.09 4.47
C ASP A 193 16.88 25.29 5.21
N LEU A 194 16.40 24.20 4.62
CA LEU A 194 15.45 23.30 5.26
C LEU A 194 16.08 22.61 6.48
N TYR A 195 17.29 22.06 6.33
CA TYR A 195 18.01 21.40 7.42
C TYR A 195 18.26 22.35 8.60
N GLN A 196 18.70 23.58 8.32
CA GLN A 196 18.91 24.59 9.37
C GLN A 196 17.60 24.94 10.09
N ARG A 197 16.49 25.07 9.36
CA ARG A 197 15.16 25.32 9.95
C ARG A 197 14.71 24.17 10.84
N ILE A 198 14.81 22.94 10.35
CA ILE A 198 14.43 21.73 11.10
C ILE A 198 15.30 21.59 12.35
N SER A 199 16.62 21.72 12.24
CA SER A 199 17.56 21.60 13.37
C SER A 199 17.23 22.56 14.52
N ARG A 200 16.88 23.82 14.20
CA ARG A 200 16.45 24.80 15.22
C ARG A 200 15.11 24.44 15.86
N ARG A 201 14.16 23.89 15.10
CA ARG A 201 12.84 23.50 15.59
C ARG A 201 12.90 22.25 16.46
N VAL A 202 13.62 21.22 16.04
CA VAL A 202 13.77 19.96 16.80
C VAL A 202 14.38 20.19 18.19
N ALA A 203 15.21 21.22 18.37
CA ALA A 203 15.74 21.58 19.69
C ALA A 203 14.70 22.14 20.67
N ARG A 204 13.52 22.58 20.19
CA ARG A 204 12.49 23.28 20.97
C ARG A 204 11.11 22.65 20.90
N GLU A 205 10.80 21.93 19.83
CA GLU A 205 9.50 21.35 19.51
C GLU A 205 9.58 19.81 19.50
N ASP A 206 8.44 19.15 19.72
CA ASP A 206 8.34 17.70 19.54
C ASP A 206 8.53 17.33 18.06
N ILE A 207 9.23 16.22 17.78
CA ILE A 207 9.50 15.75 16.41
C ILE A 207 8.19 15.57 15.62
N LEU A 208 7.12 15.08 16.24
CA LEU A 208 5.81 14.90 15.58
C LEU A 208 5.07 16.22 15.33
N SER A 209 5.55 17.32 15.90
CA SER A 209 5.12 18.70 15.58
C SER A 209 5.95 19.33 14.46
N VAL A 210 7.17 18.85 14.25
CA VAL A 210 8.07 19.31 13.19
C VAL A 210 7.78 18.60 11.88
N VAL A 211 7.55 17.28 11.93
CA VAL A 211 7.30 16.45 10.75
C VAL A 211 5.80 16.42 10.45
N THR A 212 5.45 16.80 9.22
CA THR A 212 4.07 16.78 8.69
C THR A 212 3.67 15.37 8.27
N SER A 213 4.39 14.83 7.28
CA SER A 213 4.23 13.49 6.72
C SER A 213 5.58 12.85 6.39
N TYR A 214 5.62 11.52 6.32
CA TYR A 214 6.76 10.79 5.77
C TYR A 214 6.31 9.43 5.24
N PHE A 215 7.10 8.88 4.31
CA PHE A 215 6.91 7.57 3.74
C PHE A 215 8.29 6.93 3.58
N MET A 216 8.63 5.95 4.43
CA MET A 216 9.98 5.40 4.47
C MET A 216 9.99 3.86 4.49
N PRO A 217 10.93 3.20 3.78
CA PRO A 217 11.05 1.75 3.84
C PRO A 217 11.26 1.25 5.28
N TYR A 218 10.66 0.12 5.62
CA TYR A 218 10.71 -0.44 6.97
C TYR A 218 11.10 -1.91 6.97
N GLY A 219 12.30 -2.20 7.50
CA GLY A 219 12.82 -3.55 7.63
C GLY A 219 13.57 -4.03 6.40
N ILE A 220 13.60 -5.36 6.22
CA ILE A 220 14.35 -6.05 5.14
C ILE A 220 13.45 -6.31 3.91
N GLU A 221 12.13 -6.32 4.11
CA GLU A 221 11.16 -6.58 3.04
C GLU A 221 10.86 -5.29 2.28
N ASN A 222 10.95 -5.35 0.94
CA ASN A 222 10.84 -4.17 0.07
C ASN A 222 9.42 -3.57 0.00
N ASP A 223 8.40 -4.33 0.39
CA ASP A 223 6.98 -3.98 0.33
C ASP A 223 6.43 -3.43 1.66
N LYS A 224 7.32 -3.10 2.60
CA LYS A 224 6.95 -2.57 3.91
C LYS A 224 7.43 -1.14 4.10
N TYR A 225 6.54 -0.33 4.64
CA TYR A 225 6.79 1.09 4.86
C TYR A 225 6.31 1.52 6.25
N GLU A 226 7.02 2.48 6.83
CA GLU A 226 6.49 3.27 7.94
C GLU A 226 5.99 4.60 7.38
N ILE A 227 4.76 4.94 7.73
CA ILE A 227 4.08 6.12 7.21
C ILE A 227 3.64 7.05 8.33
N LEU A 228 3.60 8.34 8.00
CA LEU A 228 2.87 9.36 8.72
C LEU A 228 2.10 10.18 7.70
N GLY A 229 0.77 10.22 7.82
CA GLY A 229 -0.08 10.94 6.88
C GLY A 229 -1.37 11.44 7.51
N ASP A 230 -2.05 12.35 6.81
CA ASP A 230 -3.35 12.90 7.22
C ASP A 230 -4.48 11.94 6.85
N ILE A 231 -5.44 11.78 7.75
CA ILE A 231 -6.63 10.95 7.55
C ILE A 231 -7.68 11.79 6.82
N LEU A 232 -8.04 11.36 5.61
CA LEU A 232 -9.05 12.00 4.77
C LEU A 232 -10.45 11.43 5.00
N ASP A 233 -10.57 10.11 5.19
CA ASP A 233 -11.83 9.42 5.43
C ASP A 233 -11.63 8.21 6.36
N VAL A 234 -12.69 7.84 7.08
CA VAL A 234 -12.71 6.73 8.03
C VAL A 234 -13.98 5.92 7.85
N ARG A 235 -13.85 4.65 7.47
CA ARG A 235 -14.96 3.69 7.43
C ARG A 235 -14.73 2.62 8.48
N ASN A 236 -15.78 2.30 9.25
CA ASN A 236 -15.77 1.18 10.19
C ASN A 236 -16.52 0.01 9.53
N VAL A 237 -15.87 -1.13 9.46
CA VAL A 237 -16.41 -2.36 8.89
C VAL A 237 -16.21 -3.51 9.87
N VAL A 238 -17.02 -4.56 9.76
CA VAL A 238 -16.96 -5.71 10.67
C VAL A 238 -16.69 -6.96 9.87
N ASN A 239 -15.68 -7.73 10.28
CA ASN A 239 -15.45 -9.05 9.70
C ASN A 239 -16.63 -9.96 10.07
N HIS A 240 -17.38 -10.45 9.08
CA HIS A 240 -18.59 -11.24 9.34
C HIS A 240 -18.34 -12.64 9.93
N LEU A 241 -17.11 -13.16 9.82
CA LEU A 241 -16.73 -14.46 10.38
C LEU A 241 -16.33 -14.36 11.86
N THR A 242 -15.51 -13.37 12.21
CA THR A 242 -14.96 -13.23 13.57
C THR A 242 -15.64 -12.17 14.41
N MET A 243 -16.48 -11.34 13.79
CA MET A 243 -17.12 -10.16 14.38
C MET A 243 -16.13 -9.12 14.91
N GLU A 244 -14.88 -9.14 14.42
CA GLU A 244 -13.88 -8.12 14.75
C GLU A 244 -14.12 -6.84 13.95
N GLU A 245 -14.09 -5.69 14.63
CA GLU A 245 -14.21 -4.37 14.00
C GLU A 245 -12.88 -3.94 13.37
N LEU A 246 -12.95 -3.43 12.14
CA LEU A 246 -11.83 -2.96 11.34
C LEU A 246 -12.06 -1.51 10.93
N TYR A 247 -10.97 -0.74 10.88
CA TYR A 247 -10.97 0.60 10.31
C TYR A 247 -10.35 0.57 8.92
N LEU A 248 -11.06 1.10 7.94
CA LEU A 248 -10.54 1.46 6.63
C LEU A 248 -10.30 2.96 6.62
N LEU A 249 -9.03 3.34 6.48
CA LEU A 249 -8.57 4.73 6.53
C LEU A 249 -8.12 5.15 5.15
N VAL A 250 -8.62 6.26 4.64
CA VAL A 250 -8.04 6.92 3.47
C VAL A 250 -6.99 7.90 3.97
N ILE A 251 -5.73 7.72 3.58
CA ILE A 251 -4.59 8.48 4.10
C ILE A 251 -3.90 9.22 2.96
N GLU A 252 -3.60 10.50 3.16
CA GLU A 252 -2.70 11.30 2.33
C GLU A 252 -1.33 11.37 2.99
N SER A 253 -0.30 10.85 2.31
CA SER A 253 1.10 11.00 2.73
C SER A 253 1.93 11.47 1.56
N ASN A 254 2.61 12.61 1.70
CA ASN A 254 3.43 13.21 0.66
C ASN A 254 2.69 13.34 -0.70
N ASP A 255 1.45 13.84 -0.66
CA ASP A 255 0.58 14.03 -1.84
C ASP A 255 0.20 12.72 -2.58
N VAL A 256 0.42 11.56 -1.97
CA VAL A 256 -0.09 10.25 -2.42
C VAL A 256 -1.23 9.81 -1.51
N VAL A 257 -2.38 9.50 -2.11
CA VAL A 257 -3.58 9.03 -1.40
C VAL A 257 -3.73 7.54 -1.59
N PHE A 258 -3.85 6.81 -0.48
CA PHE A 258 -4.03 5.35 -0.49
C PHE A 258 -4.84 4.92 0.72
N GLU A 259 -5.32 3.68 0.68
CA GLU A 259 -6.23 3.16 1.69
C GLU A 259 -5.50 2.17 2.61
N VAL A 260 -5.75 2.24 3.92
CA VAL A 260 -5.14 1.37 4.93
C VAL A 260 -6.21 0.68 5.76
N CYS A 261 -6.14 -0.63 5.83
CA CYS A 261 -6.96 -1.45 6.72
C CYS A 261 -6.17 -1.81 7.99
N ILE A 262 -6.79 -1.56 9.15
CA ILE A 262 -6.24 -1.90 10.46
C ILE A 262 -7.35 -2.39 11.40
N ASN A 263 -7.03 -3.38 12.22
CA ASN A 263 -7.93 -3.86 13.26
C ASN A 263 -8.10 -2.80 14.36
N LYS A 264 -9.34 -2.57 14.80
CA LYS A 264 -9.64 -1.60 15.87
C LYS A 264 -8.85 -1.86 17.15
N ASN A 265 -8.60 -3.12 17.50
CA ASN A 265 -7.85 -3.48 18.71
C ASN A 265 -6.35 -3.16 18.61
N ASN A 266 -5.83 -2.99 17.40
CA ASN A 266 -4.43 -2.68 17.12
C ASN A 266 -4.18 -1.18 16.87
N LEU A 267 -5.22 -0.36 16.90
CA LEU A 267 -5.11 1.08 16.71
C LEU A 267 -5.13 1.80 18.06
N LEU A 268 -4.07 2.56 18.34
CA LEU A 268 -4.01 3.41 19.53
C LEU A 268 -4.58 4.80 19.21
N GLY A 269 -5.67 5.15 19.89
CA GLY A 269 -6.36 6.43 19.72
C GLY A 269 -7.52 6.34 18.73
N GLU A 270 -8.31 7.42 18.63
CA GLU A 270 -9.52 7.42 17.81
C GLU A 270 -9.24 8.01 16.42
N PRO A 271 -9.47 7.27 15.33
CA PRO A 271 -9.30 7.77 13.98
C PRO A 271 -10.42 8.76 13.66
N LEU A 272 -10.05 9.98 13.27
CA LEU A 272 -10.98 11.01 12.81
C LEU A 272 -10.36 11.76 11.65
N VAL A 273 -11.20 12.24 10.74
CA VAL A 273 -10.78 13.08 9.61
C VAL A 273 -10.01 14.30 10.12
N GLY A 274 -8.89 14.59 9.47
CA GLY A 274 -7.96 15.65 9.85
C GLY A 274 -6.95 15.27 10.94
N ARG A 275 -7.11 14.14 11.64
CA ARG A 275 -6.03 13.58 12.47
C ARG A 275 -4.98 12.90 11.59
N ARG A 276 -3.85 12.55 12.18
CA ARG A 276 -2.75 11.88 11.48
C ARG A 276 -2.63 10.43 11.89
N PHE A 277 -2.37 9.56 10.94
CA PHE A 277 -2.06 8.16 11.19
C PHE A 277 -0.54 7.96 11.12
N LYS A 278 0.02 7.31 12.14
CA LYS A 278 1.39 6.79 12.13
C LYS A 278 1.35 5.28 12.30
N GLY A 279 1.98 4.54 11.40
CA GLY A 279 2.01 3.09 11.53
C GLY A 279 2.94 2.42 10.53
N THR A 280 3.17 1.14 10.76
CA THR A 280 3.85 0.28 9.79
C THR A 280 2.80 -0.39 8.90
N ILE A 281 3.03 -0.33 7.60
CA ILE A 281 2.12 -0.85 6.59
C ILE A 281 2.83 -1.89 5.73
N TRP A 282 2.06 -2.86 5.26
CA TRP A 282 2.42 -3.72 4.16
C TRP A 282 1.63 -3.29 2.94
N LEU A 283 2.34 -2.89 1.90
CA LEU A 283 1.77 -2.25 0.73
C LEU A 283 1.43 -3.28 -0.35
N GLN A 284 0.22 -3.18 -0.85
CA GLN A 284 -0.34 -3.97 -1.92
C GLN A 284 -0.99 -3.01 -2.94
N GLY A 285 -1.32 -3.52 -4.12
CA GLY A 285 -2.07 -2.70 -5.06
C GLY A 285 -2.51 -3.45 -6.31
N THR A 286 -3.45 -2.82 -7.00
CA THR A 286 -3.94 -3.24 -8.32
C THR A 286 -3.45 -2.26 -9.38
N VAL A 287 -3.05 -2.81 -10.51
CA VAL A 287 -2.62 -2.04 -11.68
C VAL A 287 -3.68 -2.18 -12.75
N ASN A 288 -4.20 -1.07 -13.27
CA ASN A 288 -5.13 -1.14 -14.39
C ASN A 288 -4.34 -1.40 -15.69
N PHE A 289 -4.69 -2.47 -16.40
CA PHE A 289 -4.04 -2.90 -17.64
C PHE A 289 -4.83 -2.53 -18.92
N ASP A 290 -6.01 -1.92 -18.77
CA ASP A 290 -6.88 -1.49 -19.88
C ASP A 290 -6.41 -0.18 -20.56
#